data_AF-A0A355DXG2-F1
#
_entry.id   AF-A0A355DXG2-F1
#
_cell.length_a   1.000
_cell.length_b   1.000
_cell.length_c   1.000
_cell.angle_alpha   90.00
_cell.angle_beta   90.00
_cell.angle_gamma   90.00
#
_symmetry.space_group_name_H-M   'P 1'
#
loop_
_entity.id
_entity.type
_entity.pdbx_description
1 polymer ?
#
loop_
_entity_poly.entity_id
_entity_poly.type
_entity_poly.pdbx_seq_one_letter_code
_entity_poly.pdbx_strand_id
1 'polypeptide(L)'
;IQAVTPYILAPWMKGHQALFLSDNCTLRARFLKDFPTDYKHRPLYDQWQLYSLNILPPGVPPPKIVELDAADFNSYAYTLHQGDYLIGNRQFLINLVNRGDIEPNSVGVICTDEAHFSAAASYRTITNYFSESLLCYFTGSKFRSDGQPLPHVRYTQVDDVDELGRSVLKYAPIADYEFTVQEAWKLEPPPIKKLMYKEATSQAFLIEEEGSEVEYTLDEFLTKAQT
;
A
#
# COMPACT_ATOMS: atom_id res chain seq x y z
N ILE A 1 5.00 -3.75 -6.01
CA ILE A 1 4.28 -4.14 -4.75
C ILE A 1 3.07 -3.25 -4.50
N GLN A 2 3.21 -1.92 -4.58
CA GLN A 2 2.09 -0.99 -4.33
C GLN A 2 0.86 -1.34 -5.18
N ALA A 3 1.03 -1.50 -6.49
CA ALA A 3 -0.05 -1.90 -7.42
C ALA A 3 -0.75 -3.22 -7.08
N VAL A 4 -0.05 -4.15 -6.41
CA VAL A 4 -0.53 -5.50 -6.06
C VAL A 4 -1.29 -5.49 -4.74
N THR A 5 -0.95 -4.57 -3.84
CA THR A 5 -1.42 -4.55 -2.44
C THR A 5 -2.95 -4.62 -2.30
N PRO A 6 -3.76 -3.92 -3.12
CA PRO A 6 -5.21 -4.04 -3.03
C PRO A 6 -5.74 -5.44 -3.34
N TYR A 7 -5.11 -6.17 -4.27
CA TYR A 7 -5.50 -7.54 -4.59
C TYR A 7 -5.20 -8.51 -3.45
N ILE A 8 -4.05 -8.31 -2.79
CA ILE A 8 -3.70 -9.10 -1.60
C ILE A 8 -4.72 -8.83 -0.49
N LEU A 9 -5.07 -7.58 -0.28
CA LEU A 9 -5.92 -7.17 0.84
C LEU A 9 -7.42 -7.25 0.56
N ALA A 10 -7.81 -7.58 -0.68
CA ALA A 10 -9.20 -7.63 -1.13
C ALA A 10 -10.15 -8.39 -0.18
N PRO A 11 -9.79 -9.55 0.41
CA PRO A 11 -10.68 -10.25 1.34
C PRO A 11 -11.09 -9.45 2.58
N TRP A 12 -10.26 -8.51 3.00
CA TRP A 12 -10.47 -7.70 4.21
C TRP A 12 -10.94 -6.28 3.92
N MET A 13 -11.00 -5.88 2.64
CA MET A 13 -11.43 -4.55 2.23
C MET A 13 -12.94 -4.41 2.38
N LYS A 14 -13.38 -3.35 3.08
CA LYS A 14 -14.80 -2.98 3.16
C LYS A 14 -15.28 -2.06 2.03
N GLY A 15 -14.34 -1.33 1.42
CA GLY A 15 -14.56 -0.49 0.26
C GLY A 15 -14.01 -1.11 -1.03
N HIS A 16 -14.43 -0.60 -2.17
CA HIS A 16 -14.04 -1.10 -3.50
C HIS A 16 -12.84 -0.38 -4.10
N GLN A 17 -12.47 0.80 -3.58
CA GLN A 17 -11.38 1.62 -4.09
C GLN A 17 -10.11 1.45 -3.25
N ALA A 18 -8.96 1.52 -3.92
CA ALA A 18 -7.67 1.65 -3.27
C ALA A 18 -7.15 3.07 -3.44
N LEU A 19 -6.75 3.69 -2.34
CA LEU A 19 -6.19 5.04 -2.31
C LEU A 19 -4.68 4.99 -2.14
N PHE A 20 -3.94 5.49 -3.12
CA PHE A 20 -2.49 5.62 -3.09
C PHE A 20 -2.10 7.06 -2.76
N LEU A 21 -1.46 7.22 -1.61
CA LEU A 21 -1.03 8.48 -1.04
C LEU A 21 0.48 8.66 -1.13
N SER A 22 0.89 9.84 -1.56
CA SER A 22 2.29 10.26 -1.48
C SER A 22 2.48 11.66 -0.96
N ASP A 23 3.62 11.91 -0.34
CA ASP A 23 4.05 13.26 0.04
C ASP A 23 4.62 14.07 -1.14
N ASN A 24 5.23 13.40 -2.12
CA ASN A 24 5.86 14.04 -3.29
C ASN A 24 5.45 13.38 -4.62
N CYS A 25 5.68 14.11 -5.73
CA CYS A 25 5.41 13.68 -7.12
C CYS A 25 6.15 12.40 -7.55
N THR A 26 6.99 11.82 -6.69
CA THR A 26 7.73 10.57 -6.91
C THR A 26 6.83 9.35 -7.01
N LEU A 27 5.66 9.36 -6.37
CA LEU A 27 4.70 8.26 -6.48
C LEU A 27 4.13 8.16 -7.89
N ARG A 28 3.94 9.27 -8.62
CA ARG A 28 3.60 9.22 -10.05
C ARG A 28 4.65 8.43 -10.82
N ALA A 29 5.93 8.74 -10.61
CA ALA A 29 7.02 8.06 -11.32
C ALA A 29 7.21 6.60 -10.90
N ARG A 30 6.95 6.24 -9.63
CA ARG A 30 7.04 4.85 -9.15
C ARG A 30 5.82 4.03 -9.59
N PHE A 31 4.62 4.58 -9.43
CA PHE A 31 3.39 3.93 -9.84
C PHE A 31 3.33 3.74 -11.37
N LEU A 32 3.74 4.74 -12.17
CA LEU A 32 3.83 4.59 -13.62
C LEU A 32 4.83 3.50 -14.08
N LYS A 33 5.82 3.13 -13.25
CA LYS A 33 6.68 1.98 -13.56
C LYS A 33 5.95 0.65 -13.43
N ASP A 34 4.95 0.56 -12.55
CA ASP A 34 4.12 -0.64 -12.40
C ASP A 34 3.08 -0.76 -13.54
N PHE A 35 2.84 0.33 -14.27
CA PHE A 35 1.84 0.46 -15.35
C PHE A 35 2.43 1.10 -16.63
N PRO A 36 3.46 0.51 -17.26
CA PRO A 36 4.11 1.10 -18.41
C PRO A 36 3.15 1.31 -19.60
N THR A 37 3.36 2.41 -20.31
CA THR A 37 2.67 2.75 -21.57
C THR A 37 3.67 2.91 -22.71
N ASP A 38 3.23 2.69 -23.94
CA ASP A 38 4.02 3.00 -25.13
C ASP A 38 4.13 4.50 -25.41
N TYR A 39 4.86 4.86 -26.47
CA TYR A 39 5.05 6.24 -26.91
C TYR A 39 3.77 6.98 -27.35
N LYS A 40 2.64 6.27 -27.47
CA LYS A 40 1.31 6.82 -27.76
C LYS A 40 0.41 6.80 -26.53
N HIS A 41 0.97 6.60 -25.33
CA HIS A 41 0.24 6.47 -24.07
C HIS A 41 -0.73 5.28 -24.04
N ARG A 42 -0.49 4.24 -24.84
CA ARG A 42 -1.28 3.01 -24.79
C ARG A 42 -0.67 2.06 -23.75
N PRO A 43 -1.48 1.40 -22.92
CA PRO A 43 -0.98 0.50 -21.88
C PRO A 43 -0.27 -0.72 -22.48
N LEU A 44 0.88 -1.07 -21.91
CA LEU A 44 1.66 -2.28 -22.23
C LEU A 44 1.30 -3.39 -21.24
N TYR A 45 0.10 -3.97 -21.37
CA TYR A 45 -0.46 -4.89 -20.37
C TYR A 45 0.47 -6.04 -19.96
N ASP A 46 1.14 -6.70 -20.92
CA ASP A 46 2.05 -7.82 -20.60
C ASP A 46 3.25 -7.41 -19.72
N GLN A 47 3.56 -6.10 -19.66
CA GLN A 47 4.63 -5.54 -18.84
C GLN A 47 4.13 -4.95 -17.52
N TRP A 48 2.82 -4.88 -17.31
CA TRP A 48 2.27 -4.44 -16.04
C TRP A 48 2.52 -5.52 -14.99
N GLN A 49 2.94 -5.11 -13.80
CA GLN A 49 3.32 -6.03 -12.74
C GLN A 49 2.21 -7.01 -12.36
N LEU A 50 0.94 -6.62 -12.53
CA LEU A 50 -0.21 -7.48 -12.24
C LEU A 50 -0.33 -8.67 -13.19
N TYR A 51 -0.05 -8.49 -14.48
CA TYR A 51 -0.12 -9.57 -15.46
C TYR A 51 1.17 -10.37 -15.50
N SER A 52 2.34 -9.72 -15.39
CA SER A 52 3.63 -10.42 -15.38
C SER A 52 3.76 -11.40 -14.22
N LEU A 53 3.01 -11.17 -13.14
CA LEU A 53 2.94 -12.02 -11.96
C LEU A 53 1.73 -12.94 -11.89
N ASN A 54 0.91 -12.99 -12.95
CA ASN A 54 -0.33 -13.76 -12.98
C ASN A 54 -1.26 -13.45 -11.79
N ILE A 55 -1.22 -12.22 -11.26
CA ILE A 55 -2.18 -11.73 -10.26
C ILE A 55 -3.52 -11.48 -10.94
N LEU A 56 -3.48 -10.93 -12.16
CA LEU A 56 -4.64 -10.87 -13.02
C LEU A 56 -4.51 -11.94 -14.12
N PRO A 57 -5.52 -12.80 -14.32
CA PRO A 57 -5.53 -13.73 -15.44
C PRO A 57 -5.54 -12.97 -16.77
N PRO A 58 -4.94 -13.52 -17.84
CA PRO A 58 -5.04 -12.96 -19.18
C PRO A 58 -6.51 -12.75 -19.59
N GLY A 59 -6.86 -11.51 -19.96
CA GLY A 59 -8.21 -11.14 -20.38
C GLY A 59 -9.11 -10.51 -19.30
N VAL A 60 -8.69 -10.52 -18.03
CA VAL A 60 -9.32 -9.67 -17.00
C VAL A 60 -8.91 -8.22 -17.24
N PRO A 61 -9.82 -7.24 -17.24
CA PRO A 61 -9.46 -5.85 -17.48
C PRO A 61 -8.59 -5.29 -16.35
N PRO A 62 -7.68 -4.35 -16.68
CA PRO A 62 -6.88 -3.66 -15.68
C PRO A 62 -7.74 -2.82 -14.71
N PRO A 63 -7.21 -2.48 -13.52
CA PRO A 63 -7.86 -1.48 -12.68
C PRO A 63 -7.90 -0.12 -13.39
N LYS A 64 -9.02 0.58 -13.26
CA LYS A 64 -9.17 1.96 -13.68
C LYS A 64 -8.43 2.87 -12.71
N ILE A 65 -7.43 3.55 -13.22
CA ILE A 65 -6.58 4.45 -12.45
C ILE A 65 -7.05 5.89 -12.66
N VAL A 66 -7.34 6.58 -11.56
CA VAL A 66 -7.72 8.00 -11.53
C VAL A 66 -6.64 8.77 -10.78
N GLU A 67 -5.96 9.67 -11.49
CA GLU A 67 -5.00 10.60 -10.90
C GLU A 67 -5.75 11.83 -10.36
N LEU A 68 -5.55 12.11 -9.07
CA LEU A 68 -6.10 13.25 -8.36
C LEU A 68 -5.08 14.39 -8.44
N ASP A 69 -5.16 15.18 -9.51
CA ASP A 69 -4.32 16.36 -9.72
C ASP A 69 -5.15 17.65 -9.62
N ALA A 70 -4.64 18.62 -8.85
CA ALA A 70 -5.22 19.96 -8.75
C ALA A 70 -5.28 20.69 -10.10
N ALA A 71 -4.36 20.40 -11.01
CA ALA A 71 -4.31 21.02 -12.33
C ALA A 71 -5.44 20.52 -13.27
N ASP A 72 -6.07 19.38 -12.97
CA ASP A 72 -7.03 18.72 -13.87
C ASP A 72 -8.34 18.33 -13.17
N PHE A 73 -8.95 19.30 -12.47
CA PHE A 73 -10.21 19.13 -11.73
C PHE A 73 -11.32 18.50 -12.58
N ASN A 74 -11.48 18.98 -13.82
CA ASN A 74 -12.56 18.57 -14.70
C ASN A 74 -12.42 17.12 -15.19
N SER A 75 -11.22 16.53 -15.16
CA SER A 75 -10.99 15.17 -15.62
C SER A 75 -11.31 14.14 -14.53
N TYR A 76 -10.82 14.37 -13.29
CA TYR A 76 -11.03 13.40 -12.22
C TYR A 76 -12.42 13.49 -11.57
N ALA A 77 -13.06 14.67 -11.53
CA ALA A 77 -14.32 14.85 -10.79
C ALA A 77 -15.47 13.95 -11.32
N TYR A 78 -15.50 13.67 -12.63
CA TYR A 78 -16.52 12.80 -13.24
C TYR A 78 -16.13 11.32 -13.22
N THR A 79 -14.87 11.00 -12.93
CA THR A 79 -14.34 9.62 -13.00
C THR A 79 -14.01 9.04 -11.64
N LEU A 80 -14.10 9.83 -10.56
CA LEU A 80 -13.72 9.43 -9.21
C LEU A 80 -14.45 8.17 -8.72
N HIS A 81 -15.75 8.06 -8.97
CA HIS A 81 -16.56 6.87 -8.62
C HIS A 81 -16.30 5.65 -9.51
N GLN A 82 -15.58 5.83 -10.62
CA GLN A 82 -15.25 4.76 -11.57
C GLN A 82 -13.82 4.25 -11.40
N GLY A 83 -13.01 4.93 -10.59
CA GLY A 83 -11.63 4.55 -10.33
C GLY A 83 -11.58 3.38 -9.35
N ASP A 84 -10.92 2.30 -9.73
CA ASP A 84 -10.52 1.27 -8.79
C ASP A 84 -9.36 1.80 -7.94
N TYR A 85 -8.41 2.48 -8.59
CA TYR A 85 -7.21 3.04 -7.98
C TYR A 85 -7.24 4.57 -8.04
N LEU A 86 -7.27 5.21 -6.87
CA LEU A 86 -7.18 6.66 -6.72
C LEU A 86 -5.75 7.02 -6.31
N ILE A 87 -5.08 7.89 -7.07
CA ILE A 87 -3.68 8.24 -6.82
C ILE A 87 -3.60 9.74 -6.59
N GLY A 88 -3.07 10.17 -5.46
CA GLY A 88 -3.02 11.59 -5.16
C GLY A 88 -1.92 12.00 -4.21
N ASN A 89 -1.53 13.27 -4.33
CA ASN A 89 -0.71 13.92 -3.32
C ASN A 89 -1.54 14.15 -2.05
N ARG A 90 -0.95 13.89 -0.88
CA ARG A 90 -1.59 14.11 0.43
C ARG A 90 -2.22 15.51 0.59
N GLN A 91 -1.51 16.55 0.15
CA GLN A 91 -1.94 17.94 0.30
C GLN A 91 -3.15 18.27 -0.57
N PHE A 92 -3.32 17.57 -1.69
CA PHE A 92 -4.51 17.70 -2.51
C PHE A 92 -5.66 16.86 -1.97
N LEU A 93 -5.38 15.61 -1.58
CA LEU A 93 -6.40 14.71 -1.07
C LEU A 93 -7.10 15.26 0.18
N ILE A 94 -6.38 15.93 1.09
CA ILE A 94 -7.01 16.55 2.26
C ILE A 94 -8.11 17.55 1.88
N ASN A 95 -7.97 18.26 0.75
CA ASN A 95 -9.02 19.16 0.26
C ASN A 95 -10.24 18.37 -0.20
N LEU A 96 -10.05 17.24 -0.90
CA LEU A 96 -11.14 16.38 -1.34
C LEU A 96 -11.89 15.78 -0.16
N VAL A 97 -11.14 15.28 0.83
CA VAL A 97 -11.67 14.75 2.09
C VAL A 97 -12.46 15.79 2.86
N ASN A 98 -11.93 17.01 3.02
CA ASN A 98 -12.62 18.08 3.73
C ASN A 98 -13.91 18.55 3.04
N ARG A 99 -14.01 18.42 1.70
CA ARG A 99 -15.22 18.73 0.94
C ARG A 99 -16.22 17.58 0.90
N GLY A 100 -15.78 16.36 1.20
CA GLY A 100 -16.60 15.15 1.08
C GLY A 100 -16.73 14.66 -0.36
N ASP A 101 -15.75 14.95 -1.22
CA ASP A 101 -15.80 14.58 -2.65
C ASP A 101 -15.66 13.07 -2.87
N ILE A 102 -15.10 12.35 -1.89
CA ILE A 102 -14.91 10.90 -1.89
C ILE A 102 -15.73 10.33 -0.74
N GLU A 103 -16.54 9.31 -1.01
CA GLU A 103 -17.35 8.67 0.03
C GLU A 103 -16.45 7.95 1.05
N PRO A 104 -16.64 8.14 2.37
CA PRO A 104 -15.81 7.49 3.39
C PRO A 104 -15.73 5.97 3.29
N ASN A 105 -16.80 5.35 2.80
CA ASN A 105 -16.94 3.90 2.73
C ASN A 105 -16.52 3.31 1.37
N SER A 106 -16.20 4.17 0.38
CA SER A 106 -15.78 3.68 -0.95
C SER A 106 -14.34 3.17 -0.93
N VAL A 107 -13.50 3.72 -0.07
CA VAL A 107 -12.07 3.36 0.05
C VAL A 107 -11.92 2.16 0.99
N GLY A 108 -11.42 1.04 0.46
CA GLY A 108 -11.16 -0.18 1.24
C GLY A 108 -9.74 -0.27 1.79
N VAL A 109 -8.77 0.36 1.12
CA VAL A 109 -7.37 0.37 1.53
C VAL A 109 -6.69 1.71 1.19
N ILE A 110 -5.82 2.16 2.08
CA ILE A 110 -4.97 3.33 1.92
C ILE A 110 -3.52 2.88 1.92
N CYS A 111 -2.87 3.00 0.77
CA CYS A 111 -1.47 2.72 0.54
C CYS A 111 -0.68 4.04 0.63
N THR A 112 0.10 4.22 1.71
CA THR A 112 0.92 5.42 1.93
C THR A 112 2.39 5.15 1.61
N ASP A 113 2.93 5.88 0.65
CA ASP A 113 4.37 5.93 0.36
C ASP A 113 5.06 7.02 1.20
N GLU A 114 6.31 6.77 1.57
CA GLU A 114 7.10 7.62 2.48
C GLU A 114 6.38 7.88 3.82
N ALA A 115 5.83 6.81 4.40
CA ALA A 115 5.02 6.87 5.62
C ALA A 115 5.72 7.49 6.86
N HIS A 116 7.02 7.74 6.82
CA HIS A 116 7.72 8.50 7.87
C HIS A 116 7.27 9.97 7.98
N PHE A 117 6.55 10.50 6.99
CA PHE A 117 5.85 11.78 7.06
C PHE A 117 4.45 11.71 7.71
N SER A 118 4.01 10.52 8.17
CA SER A 118 2.74 10.30 8.89
C SER A 118 2.55 11.15 10.15
N ALA A 119 3.60 11.86 10.58
CA ALA A 119 3.54 12.91 11.58
C ALA A 119 2.60 14.07 11.23
N ALA A 120 2.38 14.33 9.94
CA ALA A 120 1.56 15.45 9.52
C ALA A 120 0.09 15.26 9.93
N ALA A 121 -0.52 16.30 10.50
CA ALA A 121 -1.94 16.28 10.91
C ALA A 121 -2.87 15.88 9.75
N SER A 122 -2.45 16.19 8.52
CA SER A 122 -3.17 15.83 7.30
C SER A 122 -3.33 14.34 7.08
N TYR A 123 -2.32 13.52 7.44
CA TYR A 123 -2.45 12.06 7.41
C TYR A 123 -3.56 11.60 8.33
N ARG A 124 -3.54 12.07 9.58
CA ARG A 124 -4.56 11.72 10.58
C ARG A 124 -5.97 12.12 10.12
N THR A 125 -6.13 13.29 9.50
CA THR A 125 -7.42 13.72 8.95
C THR A 125 -7.91 12.75 7.88
N ILE A 126 -7.05 12.38 6.93
CA ILE A 126 -7.40 11.45 5.85
C ILE A 126 -7.74 10.06 6.41
N THR A 127 -6.88 9.48 7.25
CA THR A 127 -7.10 8.14 7.79
C THR A 127 -8.34 8.06 8.69
N ASN A 128 -8.63 9.13 9.45
CA ASN A 128 -9.83 9.17 10.27
C ASN A 128 -11.11 9.33 9.45
N TYR A 129 -11.04 10.04 8.33
CA TYR A 129 -12.19 10.18 7.43
C TYR A 129 -12.56 8.81 6.84
N PHE A 130 -11.57 8.05 6.39
CA PHE A 130 -11.72 6.69 5.88
C PHE A 130 -11.53 5.63 6.98
N SER A 131 -12.30 5.76 8.06
CA SER A 131 -12.10 4.97 9.30
C SER A 131 -12.23 3.44 9.16
N GLU A 132 -12.86 2.96 8.09
CA GLU A 132 -13.02 1.53 7.81
C GLU A 132 -11.96 0.98 6.84
N SER A 133 -11.09 1.83 6.29
CA SER A 133 -10.06 1.39 5.36
C SER A 133 -8.90 0.73 6.08
N LEU A 134 -8.34 -0.29 5.44
CA LEU A 134 -7.05 -0.86 5.80
C LEU A 134 -5.94 0.18 5.54
N LEU A 135 -4.95 0.27 6.41
CA LEU A 135 -3.80 1.14 6.17
C LEU A 135 -2.58 0.29 5.82
N CYS A 136 -1.86 0.65 4.77
CA CYS A 136 -0.63 0.01 4.35
C CYS A 136 0.47 1.05 4.15
N TYR A 137 1.62 0.85 4.80
CA TYR A 137 2.73 1.79 4.77
C TYR A 137 3.92 1.21 4.01
N PHE A 138 4.46 2.02 3.11
CA PHE A 138 5.68 1.79 2.36
C PHE A 138 6.71 2.84 2.78
N THR A 139 7.80 2.42 3.40
CA THR A 139 8.85 3.34 3.85
C THR A 139 10.15 2.59 4.11
N GLY A 140 11.27 3.16 3.68
CA GLY A 140 12.59 2.66 4.09
C GLY A 140 13.00 3.11 5.49
N SER A 141 12.24 4.00 6.13
CA SER A 141 12.54 4.56 7.45
C SER A 141 11.73 3.89 8.56
N LYS A 142 12.43 3.46 9.61
CA LYS A 142 11.86 2.79 10.79
C LYS A 142 11.11 3.72 11.74
N PHE A 143 11.26 5.04 11.61
CA PHE A 143 10.67 6.04 12.48
C PHE A 143 10.13 7.19 11.63
N ARG A 144 9.24 7.97 12.22
CA ARG A 144 8.81 9.26 11.68
C ARG A 144 9.97 10.26 11.62
N SER A 145 9.77 11.33 10.86
CA SER A 145 10.73 12.44 10.75
C SER A 145 11.05 13.13 12.08
N ASP A 146 10.18 13.03 13.09
CA ASP A 146 10.39 13.54 14.45
C ASP A 146 10.99 12.50 15.42
N GLY A 147 11.48 11.37 14.89
CA GLY A 147 12.09 10.28 15.65
C GLY A 147 11.10 9.42 16.43
N GLN A 148 9.79 9.68 16.32
CA GLN A 148 8.77 8.88 16.96
C GLN A 148 8.47 7.59 16.18
N PRO A 149 7.99 6.53 16.85
CA PRO A 149 7.44 5.35 16.20
C PRO A 149 6.42 5.70 15.11
N LEU A 150 6.44 4.98 14.00
CA LEU A 150 5.39 5.08 12.98
C LEU A 150 4.03 4.73 13.64
N PRO A 151 2.95 5.48 13.32
CA PRO A 151 1.64 5.20 13.87
C PRO A 151 1.17 3.82 13.37
N HIS A 152 0.40 3.11 14.19
CA HIS A 152 -0.15 1.77 13.89
C HIS A 152 0.87 0.63 13.66
N VAL A 153 2.18 0.93 13.67
CA VAL A 153 3.26 -0.06 13.68
C VAL A 153 3.58 -0.45 15.12
N ARG A 154 3.68 -1.76 15.40
CA ARG A 154 4.12 -2.24 16.70
C ARG A 154 5.64 -2.30 16.77
N TYR A 155 6.18 -1.81 17.88
CA TYR A 155 7.61 -1.88 18.19
C TYR A 155 7.83 -2.76 19.42
N THR A 156 8.94 -3.48 19.43
CA THR A 156 9.45 -4.17 20.61
C THR A 156 10.71 -3.47 21.09
N GLN A 157 10.98 -3.56 22.39
CA GLN A 157 12.28 -3.20 22.94
C GLN A 157 13.30 -4.24 22.50
N VAL A 158 14.49 -3.76 22.16
CA VAL A 158 15.65 -4.56 21.78
C VAL A 158 16.86 -3.97 22.47
N ASP A 159 17.64 -4.83 23.10
CA ASP A 159 18.96 -4.45 23.59
C ASP A 159 19.89 -4.32 22.40
N ASP A 160 20.51 -3.15 22.28
CA ASP A 160 21.52 -2.86 21.27
C ASP A 160 22.80 -2.36 21.96
N VAL A 161 23.87 -2.23 21.20
CA VAL A 161 25.17 -1.76 21.70
C VAL A 161 25.51 -0.44 21.00
N ASP A 162 25.83 0.59 21.78
CA ASP A 162 26.28 1.86 21.22
C ASP A 162 27.70 1.77 20.63
N GLU A 163 28.16 2.86 20.00
CA GLU A 163 29.52 2.94 19.39
C GLU A 163 30.66 2.73 20.40
N LEU A 164 30.37 2.78 21.70
CA LEU A 164 31.32 2.62 22.80
C LEU A 164 31.16 1.27 23.53
N GLY A 165 30.34 0.35 23.01
CA GLY A 165 30.17 -0.98 23.58
C GLY A 165 29.17 -1.07 24.75
N ARG A 166 28.37 -0.02 25.01
CA ARG A 166 27.41 0.00 26.13
C ARG A 166 26.05 -0.48 25.66
N SER A 167 25.40 -1.28 26.51
CA SER A 167 24.02 -1.72 26.27
C SER A 167 23.08 -0.52 26.34
N VAL A 168 22.31 -0.32 25.26
CA VAL A 168 21.29 0.71 25.13
C VAL A 168 19.98 0.07 24.69
N LEU A 169 18.89 0.46 25.34
CA LEU A 169 17.55 0.06 24.95
C LEU A 169 17.13 0.84 23.70
N LYS A 170 16.93 0.13 22.59
CA LYS A 170 16.32 0.67 21.38
C LYS A 170 14.95 0.06 21.15
N TYR A 171 14.22 0.65 20.22
CA TYR A 171 12.95 0.12 19.74
C TYR A 171 13.11 -0.32 18.29
N ALA A 172 12.59 -1.49 17.94
CA ALA A 172 12.54 -1.96 16.56
C ALA A 172 11.12 -2.41 16.20
N PRO A 173 10.69 -2.21 14.94
CA PRO A 173 9.40 -2.74 14.49
C PRO A 173 9.41 -4.26 14.56
N ILE A 174 8.25 -4.85 14.87
CA ILE A 174 8.09 -6.31 15.02
C ILE A 174 8.09 -7.05 13.67
N ALA A 175 7.87 -6.34 12.56
CA ALA A 175 7.85 -6.89 11.20
C ALA A 175 8.76 -6.07 10.26
N ASP A 176 9.08 -6.65 9.10
CA ASP A 176 9.86 -5.97 8.05
C ASP A 176 9.16 -4.68 7.60
N TYR A 177 9.91 -3.59 7.56
CA TYR A 177 9.39 -2.22 7.54
C TYR A 177 9.22 -1.65 6.14
N GLU A 178 9.85 -2.26 5.12
CA GLU A 178 9.73 -1.81 3.73
C GLU A 178 8.29 -1.91 3.22
N PHE A 179 7.51 -2.83 3.80
CA PHE A 179 6.09 -3.03 3.55
C PHE A 179 5.39 -3.52 4.81
N THR A 180 4.44 -2.74 5.35
CA THR A 180 3.67 -3.19 6.51
C THR A 180 2.19 -2.80 6.41
N VAL A 181 1.34 -3.83 6.48
CA VAL A 181 -0.11 -3.68 6.66
C VAL A 181 -0.35 -3.36 8.13
N GLN A 182 -0.86 -2.17 8.38
CA GLN A 182 -1.12 -1.70 9.73
C GLN A 182 -2.19 -2.56 10.37
N GLU A 183 -1.95 -2.94 11.63
CA GLU A 183 -2.87 -3.79 12.38
C GLU A 183 -3.17 -5.15 11.74
N ALA A 184 -2.28 -5.67 10.87
CA ALA A 184 -2.44 -6.98 10.23
C ALA A 184 -2.83 -8.12 11.18
N TRP A 185 -2.36 -8.08 12.43
CA TRP A 185 -2.69 -9.04 13.49
C TRP A 185 -4.17 -9.03 13.94
N LYS A 186 -4.94 -7.98 13.62
CA LYS A 186 -6.39 -7.88 13.87
C LYS A 186 -7.23 -8.46 12.74
N LEU A 187 -6.63 -8.67 11.58
CA LEU A 187 -7.34 -9.25 10.44
C LEU A 187 -7.47 -10.74 10.70
N GLU A 188 -8.63 -11.30 10.38
CA GLU A 188 -8.94 -12.72 10.57
C GLU A 188 -9.18 -13.35 9.19
N PRO A 189 -8.33 -14.31 8.77
CA PRO A 189 -7.01 -14.63 9.32
C PRO A 189 -6.01 -13.47 9.09
N PRO A 190 -4.93 -13.36 9.88
CA PRO A 190 -3.95 -12.28 9.69
C PRO A 190 -3.24 -12.48 8.34
N PRO A 191 -3.17 -11.45 7.46
CA PRO A 191 -2.42 -11.57 6.23
C PRO A 191 -0.97 -11.86 6.59
N ILE A 192 -0.42 -12.86 5.92
CA ILE A 192 0.88 -13.46 6.21
C ILE A 192 1.97 -12.44 6.52
N LYS A 193 2.82 -12.80 7.50
CA LYS A 193 3.79 -11.94 8.19
C LYS A 193 4.88 -11.32 7.30
N LYS A 194 5.06 -11.79 6.06
CA LYS A 194 6.03 -11.24 5.12
C LYS A 194 5.66 -11.62 3.68
N LEU A 195 5.49 -10.61 2.82
CA LEU A 195 5.39 -10.77 1.37
C LEU A 195 6.76 -10.47 0.77
N MET A 196 7.45 -11.50 0.29
CA MET A 196 8.70 -11.32 -0.46
C MET A 196 8.45 -11.40 -1.95
N TYR A 197 9.04 -10.44 -2.68
CA TYR A 197 9.03 -10.43 -4.13
C TYR A 197 10.44 -10.71 -4.64
N LYS A 198 10.65 -11.85 -5.31
CA LYS A 198 11.92 -12.16 -5.97
C LYS A 198 11.81 -11.74 -7.45
N GLU A 199 12.16 -10.49 -7.74
CA GLU A 199 12.26 -9.95 -9.11
C GLU A 199 13.06 -10.87 -10.05
N ALA A 200 14.05 -11.60 -9.51
CA ALA A 200 14.92 -12.49 -10.26
C ALA A 200 14.24 -13.77 -10.78
N THR A 201 13.16 -14.25 -10.15
CA THR A 201 12.51 -15.53 -10.51
C THR A 201 11.12 -15.37 -11.10
N SER A 202 10.56 -14.15 -11.16
CA SER A 202 9.16 -13.90 -11.59
C SER A 202 8.12 -14.70 -10.78
N GLN A 203 8.46 -15.16 -9.58
CA GLN A 203 7.57 -15.92 -8.70
C GLN A 203 6.75 -14.96 -7.83
N ALA A 204 5.44 -15.15 -7.81
CA ALA A 204 4.51 -14.38 -7.00
C ALA A 204 4.25 -15.10 -5.66
N PHE A 205 3.99 -14.33 -4.60
CA PHE A 205 3.57 -14.81 -3.26
C PHE A 205 4.43 -15.92 -2.64
N LEU A 206 5.67 -15.60 -2.28
CA LEU A 206 6.45 -16.42 -1.36
C LEU A 206 6.08 -16.07 0.08
N ILE A 207 5.57 -17.06 0.80
CA ILE A 207 5.04 -16.98 2.16
C ILE A 207 5.89 -17.87 3.06
N GLU A 208 6.48 -17.29 4.10
CA GLU A 208 7.24 -18.08 5.08
C GLU A 208 6.27 -18.73 6.09
N GLU A 209 6.15 -20.05 6.01
CA GLU A 209 5.37 -20.87 6.94
C GLU A 209 6.31 -21.77 7.74
N GLU A 210 6.27 -21.64 9.06
CA GLU A 210 7.05 -22.49 9.97
C GLU A 210 8.57 -22.51 9.63
N GLY A 211 9.09 -21.41 9.09
CA GLY A 211 10.49 -21.26 8.68
C GLY A 211 10.82 -21.77 7.27
N SER A 212 9.82 -22.10 6.46
CA SER A 212 9.96 -22.55 5.06
C SER A 212 9.27 -21.60 4.10
N GLU A 213 9.92 -21.26 2.98
CA GLU A 213 9.29 -20.50 1.89
C GLU A 213 8.32 -21.39 1.10
N VAL A 214 7.04 -21.02 1.05
CA VAL A 214 5.98 -21.67 0.28
C VAL A 214 5.48 -20.71 -0.79
N GLU A 215 5.42 -21.16 -2.04
CA GLU A 215 4.88 -20.39 -3.16
C GLU A 215 3.38 -20.61 -3.28
N TYR A 216 2.62 -19.53 -3.47
CA TYR A 216 1.17 -19.56 -3.66
C TYR A 216 0.77 -18.87 -4.96
N THR A 217 -0.26 -19.38 -5.62
CA THR A 217 -1.03 -18.59 -6.60
C THR A 217 -1.94 -17.59 -5.88
N LEU A 218 -2.40 -16.55 -6.57
CA LEU A 218 -3.36 -15.59 -5.98
C LEU A 218 -4.62 -16.30 -5.48
N ASP A 219 -5.16 -17.24 -6.26
CA ASP A 219 -6.38 -17.97 -5.90
C ASP A 219 -6.18 -18.85 -4.66
N GLU A 220 -5.04 -19.54 -4.55
CA GLU A 220 -4.69 -20.32 -3.35
C GLU A 220 -4.52 -19.41 -2.13
N PHE A 221 -3.89 -18.25 -2.32
CA PHE A 221 -3.74 -17.24 -1.28
C PHE A 221 -5.11 -16.71 -0.82
N LEU A 222 -5.99 -16.31 -1.74
CA LEU A 222 -7.31 -15.77 -1.43
C LEU A 222 -8.20 -16.83 -0.76
N THR A 223 -8.12 -18.09 -1.22
CA THR A 223 -8.87 -19.20 -0.61
C THR A 223 -8.40 -19.43 0.83
N LYS A 224 -7.08 -19.49 1.05
CA LYS A 224 -6.51 -19.65 2.39
C LYS A 224 -6.77 -18.46 3.30
N ALA A 225 -6.82 -17.25 2.74
CA ALA A 225 -7.17 -16.04 3.46
C ALA A 225 -8.64 -15.97 3.88
N GLN A 226 -9.52 -16.84 3.38
CA GLN A 226 -10.94 -16.87 3.73
C GLN A 226 -11.32 -18.01 4.70
N THR A 227 -10.42 -18.98 4.90
CA THR A 227 -10.60 -20.18 5.75
C THR A 227 -9.72 -20.15 6.97
#